data_AF-A0A1Q7NDF5-F1
#
_entry.id   AF-A0A1Q7NDF5-F1
#
_cell.length_a   1.000
_cell.length_b   1.000
_cell.length_c   1.000
_cell.angle_alpha   90.00
_cell.angle_beta   90.00
_cell.angle_gamma   90.00
#
_symmetry.space_group_name_H-M   'P 1'
#
loop_
_entity.id
_entity.type
_entity.pdbx_description
1 polymer ?
#
loop_
_entity_poly.entity_id
_entity_poly.type
_entity_poly.pdbx_seq_one_letter_code
_entity_poly.pdbx_strand_id
1 'polypeptide(L)'
;MSSKDESIFSKEALLSTKPGKDIVKQALFKSKGYRQFDKYKKDAEEEFPKFAKRFAEDLLKEIKSDPNPSDTQEKFAVEVGSKQITLEKSQITEVKKKIENYEIILDRVLRILNSNFVKMTFPVFNALYDASSQHFDDTIDNKKRTDIIDGHIIAIDLSEPMDRIMDKDEDVDFLDDYKLMNPYILKLARDKIASGGQTVLEEFERGFKDARIGQYIDFKLKTNPKSITEEEMIQCYKKYRAVMGTAGKNMTLARFPLGEIFYLGMAKAAESVGCGNEIEDSIKNKFVKIPSWPLYYSLLTDSVQKGFEFTMKKSELYLNEARLALELLPQNFSHRDFLEFLFLTVEHYNAFWFNQLQKEKLWNEFTSKIPR
;
A
#
# COMPACT_ATOMS: atom_id res chain seq x y z
N MET A 1 13.96 1.66 8.09
CA MET A 1 12.80 2.59 8.17
C MET A 1 13.14 3.90 7.45
N SER A 2 12.20 4.54 6.74
CA SER A 2 12.46 5.88 6.19
C SER A 2 12.62 6.89 7.32
N SER A 3 13.19 8.07 7.06
CA SER A 3 13.21 9.17 8.04
C SER A 3 11.80 9.56 8.56
N LYS A 4 10.74 9.23 7.81
CA LYS A 4 9.33 9.43 8.22
C LYS A 4 8.89 8.44 9.31
N ASP A 5 9.27 7.16 9.19
CA ASP A 5 8.93 6.09 10.16
C ASP A 5 9.64 6.27 11.51
N GLU A 6 10.87 6.78 11.51
CA GLU A 6 11.61 7.03 12.76
C GLU A 6 10.87 8.01 13.68
N SER A 7 10.11 8.94 13.10
CA SER A 7 9.36 9.94 13.89
C SER A 7 8.12 9.36 14.56
N ILE A 8 7.34 8.52 13.85
CA ILE A 8 6.09 7.93 14.35
C ILE A 8 6.38 6.83 15.38
N PHE A 9 7.45 6.05 15.17
CA PHE A 9 7.87 5.01 16.11
C PHE A 9 8.99 5.47 17.05
N SER A 10 9.22 6.77 17.17
CA SER A 10 10.09 7.35 18.19
C SER A 10 9.56 7.03 19.59
N LYS A 11 10.44 7.06 20.60
CA LYS A 11 10.06 6.79 21.99
C LYS A 11 8.96 7.74 22.45
N GLU A 12 9.09 9.02 22.13
CA GLU A 12 8.14 10.08 22.47
C GLU A 12 6.78 9.84 21.80
N ALA A 13 6.79 9.48 20.51
CA ALA A 13 5.58 9.18 19.77
C ALA A 13 4.87 7.93 20.29
N LEU A 14 5.60 6.84 20.54
CA LEU A 14 5.05 5.62 21.14
C LEU A 14 4.39 5.90 22.49
N LEU A 15 5.03 6.69 23.36
CA LEU A 15 4.49 7.04 24.66
C LEU A 15 3.26 7.98 24.60
N SER A 16 2.97 8.56 23.43
CA SER A 16 1.84 9.48 23.25
C SER A 16 0.49 8.77 23.03
N THR A 17 0.49 7.45 22.83
CA THR A 17 -0.74 6.67 22.58
C THR A 17 -0.79 5.44 23.49
N LYS A 18 -1.98 4.89 23.74
CA LYS A 18 -2.12 3.62 24.48
C LYS A 18 -1.46 2.44 23.73
N PRO A 19 -1.76 2.20 22.43
CA PRO A 19 -1.11 1.14 21.67
C PRO A 19 0.42 1.27 21.61
N GLY A 20 0.94 2.49 21.48
CA GLY A 20 2.39 2.73 21.47
C GLY A 20 3.07 2.41 22.81
N LYS A 21 2.40 2.65 23.95
CA LYS A 21 2.88 2.18 25.26
C LYS A 21 2.91 0.66 25.34
N ASP A 22 1.92 -0.02 24.76
CA ASP A 22 1.88 -1.48 24.68
C ASP A 22 2.99 -2.04 23.77
N ILE A 23 3.30 -1.36 22.66
CA ILE A 23 4.46 -1.67 21.81
C ILE A 23 5.76 -1.58 22.62
N VAL A 24 5.97 -0.48 23.35
CA VAL A 24 7.15 -0.30 24.21
C VAL A 24 7.24 -1.40 25.25
N LYS A 25 6.12 -1.76 25.88
CA LYS A 25 6.05 -2.85 26.85
C LYS A 25 6.47 -4.18 26.22
N GLN A 26 5.93 -4.51 25.04
CA GLN A 26 6.27 -5.74 24.32
C GLN A 26 7.75 -5.78 23.90
N ALA A 27 8.31 -4.63 23.50
CA ALA A 27 9.73 -4.49 23.17
C ALA A 27 10.63 -4.71 24.40
N LEU A 28 10.30 -4.09 25.54
CA LEU A 28 11.03 -4.24 26.81
C LEU A 28 11.04 -5.68 27.30
N PHE A 29 9.91 -6.38 27.22
CA PHE A 29 9.80 -7.78 27.61
C PHE A 29 10.25 -8.77 26.53
N LYS A 30 10.66 -8.29 25.35
CA LYS A 30 11.02 -9.11 24.18
C LYS A 30 9.95 -10.18 23.90
N SER A 31 8.69 -9.75 23.83
CA SER A 31 7.56 -10.63 23.54
C SER A 31 7.83 -11.45 22.25
N LYS A 32 7.17 -12.59 22.10
CA LYS A 32 7.34 -13.43 20.90
C LYS A 32 6.98 -12.64 19.63
N GLY A 33 5.86 -11.91 19.64
CA GLY A 33 5.44 -11.05 18.53
C GLY A 33 6.46 -9.97 18.19
N TYR A 34 6.98 -9.26 19.20
CA TYR A 34 8.02 -8.24 18.99
C TYR A 34 9.31 -8.84 18.40
N ARG A 35 9.77 -10.00 18.90
CA ARG A 35 10.98 -10.66 18.37
C ARG A 35 10.81 -11.07 16.90
N GLN A 36 9.65 -11.59 16.53
CA GLN A 36 9.35 -11.91 15.14
C GLN A 36 9.30 -10.63 14.28
N PHE A 37 8.65 -9.58 14.76
CA PHE A 37 8.60 -8.29 14.07
C PHE A 37 9.99 -7.70 13.85
N ASP A 38 10.82 -7.63 14.90
CA ASP A 38 12.19 -7.11 14.84
C ASP A 38 13.07 -7.91 13.88
N LYS A 39 12.91 -9.24 13.85
CA LYS A 39 13.59 -10.11 12.88
C LYS A 39 13.23 -9.73 11.44
N TYR A 40 11.95 -9.78 11.08
CA TYR A 40 11.53 -9.50 9.70
C TYR A 40 11.82 -8.06 9.28
N LYS A 41 11.75 -7.11 10.21
CA LYS A 41 12.16 -5.72 9.97
C LYS A 41 13.65 -5.65 9.58
N LYS A 42 14.54 -6.29 10.32
CA LYS A 42 15.99 -6.29 10.03
C LYS A 42 16.30 -7.00 8.72
N ASP A 43 15.71 -8.17 8.51
CA ASP A 43 15.85 -8.92 7.26
C ASP A 43 15.42 -8.07 6.06
N ALA A 44 14.29 -7.33 6.20
CA ALA A 44 13.83 -6.40 5.18
C ALA A 44 14.78 -5.22 4.96
N GLU A 45 15.34 -4.62 6.01
CA GLU A 45 16.29 -3.51 5.89
C GLU A 45 17.57 -3.91 5.14
N GLU A 46 18.02 -5.16 5.29
CA GLU A 46 19.16 -5.71 4.55
C GLU A 46 18.82 -6.11 3.09
N GLU A 47 17.62 -6.64 2.85
CA GLU A 47 17.19 -7.11 1.54
C GLU A 47 16.65 -6.01 0.61
N PHE A 48 16.07 -4.94 1.17
CA PHE A 48 15.42 -3.88 0.39
C PHE A 48 16.33 -3.21 -0.64
N PRO A 49 17.60 -2.85 -0.33
CA PRO A 49 18.52 -2.31 -1.34
C PRO A 49 18.83 -3.30 -2.47
N LYS A 50 18.82 -4.61 -2.20
CA LYS A 50 19.03 -5.65 -3.21
C LYS A 50 17.79 -5.77 -4.11
N PHE A 51 16.60 -5.72 -3.50
CA PHE A 51 15.34 -5.67 -4.23
C PHE A 51 15.28 -4.47 -5.19
N ALA A 52 15.62 -3.26 -4.74
CA ALA A 52 15.61 -2.07 -5.59
C ALA A 52 16.52 -2.22 -6.83
N LYS A 53 17.71 -2.80 -6.66
CA LYS A 53 18.63 -3.10 -7.77
C LYS A 53 18.03 -4.11 -8.74
N ARG A 54 17.51 -5.25 -8.24
CA ARG A 54 16.85 -6.26 -9.08
C ARG A 54 15.69 -5.67 -9.86
N PHE A 55 14.87 -4.83 -9.23
CA PHE A 55 13.75 -4.17 -9.89
C PHE A 55 14.23 -3.24 -11.02
N ALA A 56 15.26 -2.43 -10.78
CA ALA A 56 15.84 -1.57 -11.82
C ALA A 56 16.45 -2.37 -12.98
N GLU A 57 17.17 -3.46 -12.70
CA GLU A 57 17.77 -4.34 -13.71
C GLU A 57 16.70 -5.04 -14.56
N ASP A 58 15.68 -5.62 -13.92
CA ASP A 58 14.57 -6.29 -14.60
C ASP A 58 13.79 -5.29 -15.47
N LEU A 59 13.54 -4.07 -14.97
CA LEU A 59 12.81 -3.04 -15.72
C LEU A 59 13.61 -2.54 -16.92
N LEU A 60 14.92 -2.36 -16.75
CA LEU A 60 15.81 -1.98 -17.84
C LEU A 60 15.82 -3.04 -18.95
N LYS A 61 15.80 -4.32 -18.56
CA LYS A 61 15.76 -5.43 -19.51
C LYS A 61 14.46 -5.44 -20.32
N GLU A 62 13.31 -5.24 -19.68
CA GLU A 62 12.00 -5.19 -20.35
C GLU A 62 11.88 -4.00 -21.31
N ILE A 63 12.38 -2.83 -20.92
CA ILE A 63 12.35 -1.64 -21.78
C ILE A 63 13.25 -1.85 -23.01
N LYS A 64 14.45 -2.42 -22.82
CA LYS A 64 15.39 -2.67 -23.93
C LYS A 64 14.87 -3.73 -24.90
N SER A 65 14.17 -4.75 -24.39
CA SER A 65 13.69 -5.86 -25.21
C SER A 65 12.44 -5.53 -26.01
N ASP A 66 11.71 -4.45 -25.67
CA ASP A 66 10.49 -4.07 -26.39
C ASP A 66 10.78 -3.41 -27.76
N PRO A 67 10.42 -4.09 -28.87
CA PRO A 67 10.58 -3.54 -30.21
C PRO A 67 9.52 -2.50 -30.58
N ASN A 68 8.39 -2.44 -29.86
CA ASN A 68 7.27 -1.56 -30.16
C ASN A 68 6.68 -0.91 -28.88
N PRO A 69 7.42 0.01 -28.25
CA PRO A 69 6.98 0.72 -27.04
C PRO A 69 5.70 1.55 -27.24
N SER A 70 5.34 1.89 -28.48
CA SER A 70 4.06 2.58 -28.78
C SER A 70 2.87 1.64 -28.60
N ASP A 71 2.94 0.41 -29.11
CA ASP A 71 1.86 -0.58 -28.96
C ASP A 71 1.72 -1.02 -27.50
N THR A 72 2.84 -1.19 -26.79
CA THR A 72 2.85 -1.48 -25.35
C THR A 72 2.12 -0.40 -24.55
N GLN A 73 2.38 0.88 -24.83
CA GLN A 73 1.67 1.98 -24.17
C GLN A 73 0.19 2.04 -24.55
N GLU A 74 -0.17 1.82 -25.81
CA GLU A 74 -1.58 1.80 -26.23
C GLU A 74 -2.37 0.69 -25.54
N LYS A 75 -1.82 -0.53 -25.46
CA LYS A 75 -2.42 -1.65 -24.74
C LYS A 75 -2.60 -1.34 -23.27
N PHE A 76 -1.58 -0.76 -22.64
CA PHE A 76 -1.64 -0.36 -21.25
C PHE A 76 -2.72 0.72 -21.01
N ALA A 77 -2.81 1.74 -21.87
CA ALA A 77 -3.85 2.77 -21.79
C ALA A 77 -5.27 2.21 -21.92
N VAL A 78 -5.48 1.28 -22.85
CA VAL A 78 -6.76 0.56 -23.01
C VAL A 78 -7.04 -0.27 -21.77
N GLU A 79 -6.02 -1.00 -21.29
CA GLU A 79 -6.14 -1.80 -20.09
C GLU A 79 -6.58 -0.92 -18.94
N VAL A 80 -5.81 0.09 -18.54
CA VAL A 80 -6.11 0.91 -17.36
C VAL A 80 -7.30 1.86 -17.53
N GLY A 81 -7.66 2.20 -18.77
CA GLY A 81 -8.77 3.09 -19.10
C GLY A 81 -8.43 4.58 -19.09
N SER A 82 -7.16 4.95 -19.26
CA SER A 82 -6.71 6.35 -19.30
C SER A 82 -5.61 6.54 -20.33
N LYS A 83 -5.71 7.60 -21.16
CA LYS A 83 -4.65 8.02 -22.09
C LYS A 83 -3.66 9.01 -21.45
N GLN A 84 -3.99 9.59 -20.30
CA GLN A 84 -3.11 10.56 -19.62
C GLN A 84 -1.84 9.92 -19.07
N ILE A 85 -1.90 8.61 -18.83
CA ILE A 85 -0.81 7.77 -18.32
C ILE A 85 0.18 7.30 -19.41
N THR A 86 0.01 7.74 -20.65
CA THR A 86 0.91 7.42 -21.77
C THR A 86 1.56 8.66 -22.36
N LEU A 87 2.72 8.45 -22.98
CA LEU A 87 3.45 9.45 -23.76
C LEU A 87 2.79 9.70 -25.12
N GLU A 88 3.04 10.89 -25.68
CA GLU A 88 2.80 11.10 -27.10
C GLU A 88 3.79 10.28 -27.93
N LYS A 89 3.37 9.76 -29.09
CA LYS A 89 4.21 8.91 -29.95
C LYS A 89 5.54 9.56 -30.33
N SER A 90 5.54 10.87 -30.51
CA SER A 90 6.73 11.69 -30.80
C SER A 90 7.78 11.66 -29.68
N GLN A 91 7.36 11.49 -28.42
CA GLN A 91 8.23 11.55 -27.24
C GLN A 91 8.87 10.19 -26.90
N ILE A 92 8.24 9.08 -27.32
CA ILE A 92 8.60 7.72 -26.88
C ILE A 92 10.08 7.41 -27.10
N THR A 93 10.61 7.70 -28.29
CA THR A 93 12.00 7.37 -28.65
C THR A 93 13.01 8.11 -27.76
N GLU A 94 12.77 9.39 -27.49
CA GLU A 94 13.67 10.22 -26.68
C GLU A 94 13.64 9.78 -25.21
N VAL A 95 12.44 9.60 -24.64
CA VAL A 95 12.28 9.15 -23.25
C VAL A 95 12.85 7.75 -23.06
N LYS A 96 12.63 6.84 -24.02
CA LYS A 96 13.20 5.48 -23.98
C LYS A 96 14.72 5.53 -23.91
N LYS A 97 15.36 6.29 -24.81
CA LYS A 97 16.82 6.43 -24.82
C LYS A 97 17.37 6.96 -23.49
N LYS A 98 16.64 7.86 -22.82
CA LYS A 98 17.00 8.37 -21.48
C LYS A 98 16.87 7.28 -20.42
N ILE A 99 15.75 6.55 -20.39
CA ILE A 99 15.47 5.52 -19.37
C ILE A 99 16.30 4.25 -19.55
N GLU A 100 16.87 4.01 -20.73
CA GLU A 100 17.85 2.93 -20.95
C GLU A 100 19.19 3.14 -20.22
N ASN A 101 19.40 4.30 -19.60
CA ASN A 101 20.51 4.54 -18.67
C ASN A 101 20.19 3.94 -17.28
N TYR A 102 21.06 3.05 -16.81
CA TYR A 102 20.87 2.35 -15.53
C TYR A 102 20.77 3.29 -14.32
N GLU A 103 21.57 4.36 -14.27
CA GLU A 103 21.53 5.29 -13.13
C GLU A 103 20.22 6.07 -13.10
N ILE A 104 19.68 6.42 -14.27
CA ILE A 104 18.40 7.12 -14.38
C ILE A 104 17.26 6.21 -13.94
N ILE A 105 17.19 4.98 -14.46
CA ILE A 105 16.11 4.05 -14.09
C ILE A 105 16.19 3.65 -12.62
N LEU A 106 17.39 3.47 -12.07
CA LEU A 106 17.59 3.19 -10.66
C LEU A 106 17.12 4.36 -9.79
N ASP A 107 17.42 5.61 -10.15
CA ASP A 107 16.89 6.78 -9.44
C ASP A 107 15.35 6.79 -9.46
N ARG A 108 14.71 6.55 -10.61
CA ARG A 108 13.24 6.48 -10.70
C ARG A 108 12.68 5.36 -9.83
N VAL A 109 13.27 4.17 -9.88
CA VAL A 109 12.88 3.04 -9.04
C VAL A 109 13.01 3.39 -7.55
N LEU A 110 14.10 4.02 -7.12
CA LEU A 110 14.29 4.42 -5.73
C LEU A 110 13.28 5.48 -5.28
N ARG A 111 12.85 6.39 -6.17
CA ARG A 111 11.80 7.38 -5.89
C ARG A 111 10.42 6.77 -5.78
N ILE A 112 10.12 5.78 -6.60
CA ILE A 112 8.86 5.01 -6.53
C ILE A 112 8.85 4.25 -5.19
N LEU A 113 9.92 3.48 -4.92
CA LEU A 113 10.12 2.69 -3.69
C LEU A 113 10.24 3.50 -2.39
N ASN A 114 10.27 4.82 -2.47
CA ASN A 114 10.33 5.68 -1.29
C ASN A 114 8.94 5.91 -0.65
N SER A 115 8.07 4.91 -0.72
CA SER A 115 6.77 4.88 -0.03
C SER A 115 6.87 4.20 1.33
N ASN A 116 6.26 4.80 2.36
CA ASN A 116 6.14 4.16 3.68
C ASN A 116 5.34 2.85 3.57
N PHE A 117 4.35 2.83 2.67
CA PHE A 117 3.50 1.66 2.46
C PHE A 117 4.30 0.46 1.96
N VAL A 118 5.22 0.66 1.02
CA VAL A 118 6.14 -0.38 0.53
C VAL A 118 7.08 -0.89 1.62
N LYS A 119 7.75 0.04 2.33
CA LYS A 119 8.74 -0.32 3.36
C LYS A 119 8.12 -1.08 4.54
N MET A 120 6.88 -0.76 4.90
CA MET A 120 6.14 -1.48 5.94
C MET A 120 5.60 -2.83 5.46
N THR A 121 5.24 -2.94 4.18
CA THR A 121 4.64 -4.17 3.63
C THR A 121 5.67 -5.24 3.31
N PHE A 122 6.88 -4.86 2.89
CA PHE A 122 7.97 -5.79 2.58
C PHE A 122 8.26 -6.82 3.69
N PRO A 123 8.49 -6.43 4.97
CA PRO A 123 8.69 -7.39 6.05
C PRO A 123 7.44 -8.24 6.34
N VAL A 124 6.24 -7.69 6.15
CA VAL A 124 4.98 -8.41 6.38
C VAL A 124 4.79 -9.54 5.36
N PHE A 125 5.06 -9.30 4.09
CA PHE A 125 4.95 -10.34 3.05
C PHE A 125 5.96 -11.46 3.24
N ASN A 126 7.19 -11.13 3.63
CA ASN A 126 8.17 -12.14 4.03
C ASN A 126 7.64 -13.00 5.19
N ALA A 127 7.10 -12.36 6.24
CA ALA A 127 6.55 -13.07 7.39
C ALA A 127 5.34 -13.95 7.05
N LEU A 128 4.41 -13.46 6.24
CA LEU A 128 3.23 -14.21 5.81
C LEU A 128 3.61 -15.41 4.96
N TYR A 129 4.53 -15.23 4.00
CA TYR A 129 4.99 -16.33 3.14
C TYR A 129 5.68 -17.42 3.96
N ASP A 130 6.57 -17.04 4.88
CA ASP A 130 7.29 -17.98 5.74
C ASP A 130 6.32 -18.69 6.70
N ALA A 131 5.34 -17.98 7.25
CA ALA A 131 4.31 -18.55 8.10
C ALA A 131 3.44 -19.58 7.36
N SER A 132 3.06 -19.27 6.11
CA SER A 132 2.33 -20.18 5.24
C SER A 132 3.16 -21.41 4.91
N SER A 133 4.41 -21.22 4.46
CA SER A 133 5.30 -22.32 4.10
C SER A 133 5.52 -23.27 5.27
N GLN A 134 5.70 -22.73 6.48
CA GLN A 134 5.79 -23.53 7.70
C GLN A 134 4.49 -24.28 8.02
N HIS A 135 3.33 -23.65 7.81
CA HIS A 135 2.03 -24.27 8.09
C HIS A 135 1.75 -25.47 7.17
N PHE A 136 2.11 -25.36 5.90
CA PHE A 136 1.89 -26.40 4.89
C PHE A 136 3.07 -27.38 4.75
N ASP A 137 4.12 -27.23 5.57
CA ASP A 137 5.35 -28.04 5.52
C ASP A 137 6.03 -28.03 4.14
N ASP A 138 6.04 -26.84 3.49
CA ASP A 138 6.63 -26.68 2.17
C ASP A 138 8.17 -26.63 2.24
N THR A 139 8.81 -27.22 1.24
CA THR A 139 10.22 -26.90 0.96
C THR A 139 10.30 -25.52 0.30
N ILE A 140 11.02 -24.59 0.92
CA ILE A 140 11.10 -23.21 0.43
C ILE A 140 11.91 -23.14 -0.86
N ASP A 141 11.23 -22.89 -1.97
CA ASP A 141 11.84 -22.41 -3.22
C ASP A 141 12.13 -20.91 -3.07
N ASN A 142 13.39 -20.58 -2.76
CA ASN A 142 13.83 -19.20 -2.53
C ASN A 142 13.56 -18.30 -3.74
N LYS A 143 13.70 -18.81 -4.97
CA LYS A 143 13.45 -18.00 -6.17
C LYS A 143 11.97 -17.65 -6.26
N LYS A 144 11.09 -18.65 -6.12
CA LYS A 144 9.64 -18.44 -6.14
C LYS A 144 9.17 -17.52 -5.03
N ARG A 145 9.70 -17.70 -3.81
CA ARG A 145 9.44 -16.81 -2.67
C ARG A 145 9.82 -15.37 -2.99
N THR A 146 11.04 -15.14 -3.48
CA THR A 146 11.49 -13.79 -3.87
C THR A 146 10.65 -13.21 -4.99
N ASP A 147 10.35 -13.98 -6.04
CA ASP A 147 9.55 -13.50 -7.17
C ASP A 147 8.14 -13.09 -6.70
N ILE A 148 7.45 -13.91 -5.92
CA ILE A 148 6.09 -13.59 -5.45
C ILE A 148 6.08 -12.33 -4.57
N ILE A 149 7.03 -12.21 -3.63
CA ILE A 149 7.13 -11.05 -2.75
C ILE A 149 7.48 -9.79 -3.56
N ASP A 150 8.55 -9.84 -4.37
CA ASP A 150 9.00 -8.72 -5.19
C ASP A 150 7.88 -8.29 -6.16
N GLY A 151 7.19 -9.24 -6.79
CA GLY A 151 6.10 -8.98 -7.73
C GLY A 151 4.93 -8.25 -7.09
N HIS A 152 4.50 -8.64 -5.89
CA HIS A 152 3.44 -7.92 -5.17
C HIS A 152 3.89 -6.55 -4.66
N ILE A 153 5.15 -6.39 -4.27
CA ILE A 153 5.68 -5.09 -3.86
C ILE A 153 5.74 -4.14 -5.06
N ILE A 154 6.21 -4.60 -6.22
CA ILE A 154 6.19 -3.84 -7.47
C ILE A 154 4.76 -3.46 -7.86
N ALA A 155 3.80 -4.37 -7.73
CA ALA A 155 2.40 -4.10 -8.04
C ALA A 155 1.76 -3.05 -7.12
N ILE A 156 2.06 -3.11 -5.82
CA ILE A 156 1.62 -2.11 -4.85
C ILE A 156 2.18 -0.75 -5.23
N ASP A 157 3.47 -0.69 -5.55
CA ASP A 157 4.17 0.57 -5.78
C ASP A 157 3.82 1.19 -7.14
N LEU A 158 3.25 0.43 -8.08
CA LEU A 158 2.74 0.93 -9.37
C LEU A 158 1.68 2.04 -9.19
N SER A 159 0.95 2.07 -8.07
CA SER A 159 -0.02 3.15 -7.84
C SER A 159 0.67 4.51 -7.69
N GLU A 160 1.87 4.58 -7.13
CA GLU A 160 2.60 5.83 -6.88
C GLU A 160 2.92 6.60 -8.18
N PRO A 161 3.61 6.03 -9.19
CA PRO A 161 3.88 6.74 -10.44
C PRO A 161 2.58 7.04 -11.22
N MET A 162 1.54 6.21 -11.09
CA MET A 162 0.24 6.50 -11.70
C MET A 162 -0.44 7.70 -11.03
N ASP A 163 -0.45 7.77 -9.69
CA ASP A 163 -1.00 8.89 -8.93
C ASP A 163 -0.23 10.19 -9.23
N ARG A 164 1.11 10.16 -9.26
CA ARG A 164 1.94 11.34 -9.62
C ARG A 164 1.61 11.89 -11.00
N ILE A 165 1.35 11.04 -11.99
CA ILE A 165 0.95 11.47 -13.34
C ILE A 165 -0.42 12.16 -13.33
N MET A 166 -1.37 11.61 -12.56
CA MET A 166 -2.75 12.11 -12.51
C MET A 166 -2.88 13.38 -11.68
N ASP A 167 -2.24 13.43 -10.51
CA ASP A 167 -2.35 14.51 -9.54
C ASP A 167 -1.32 15.64 -9.80
N LYS A 168 -0.18 15.34 -10.47
CA LYS A 168 0.90 16.30 -10.83
C LYS A 168 1.45 17.09 -9.63
N ASP A 169 1.54 16.44 -8.49
CA ASP A 169 1.93 17.02 -7.21
C ASP A 169 3.39 16.74 -6.81
N GLU A 170 3.94 15.58 -7.21
CA GLU A 170 5.32 15.18 -6.94
C GLU A 170 6.07 14.76 -8.21
N ASP A 171 7.40 14.95 -8.22
CA ASP A 171 8.29 14.53 -9.32
C ASP A 171 7.82 15.00 -10.72
N VAL A 172 7.31 16.22 -10.82
CA VAL A 172 6.69 16.77 -12.05
C VAL A 172 7.65 16.72 -13.25
N ASP A 173 8.96 16.86 -13.01
CA ASP A 173 10.00 16.79 -14.05
C ASP A 173 10.22 15.37 -14.61
N PHE A 174 9.65 14.34 -13.96
CA PHE A 174 9.87 12.92 -14.28
C PHE A 174 8.59 12.20 -14.73
N LEU A 175 7.47 12.90 -14.91
CA LEU A 175 6.20 12.26 -15.28
C LEU A 175 6.30 11.47 -16.60
N ASP A 176 7.07 11.96 -17.57
CA ASP A 176 7.25 11.27 -18.84
C ASP A 176 8.04 9.96 -18.68
N ASP A 177 8.95 9.89 -17.70
CA ASP A 177 9.68 8.67 -17.36
C ASP A 177 8.72 7.62 -16.79
N TYR A 178 7.87 8.06 -15.86
CA TYR A 178 6.85 7.20 -15.25
C TYR A 178 5.83 6.70 -16.27
N LYS A 179 5.36 7.55 -17.20
CA LYS A 179 4.46 7.13 -18.29
C LYS A 179 5.08 6.01 -19.15
N LEU A 180 6.37 6.12 -19.48
CA LEU A 180 7.06 5.06 -20.21
C LEU A 180 7.19 3.79 -19.38
N MET A 181 7.56 3.90 -18.10
CA MET A 181 7.88 2.76 -17.23
C MET A 181 6.64 1.94 -16.83
N ASN A 182 5.48 2.57 -16.60
CA ASN A 182 4.30 1.93 -16.02
C ASN A 182 3.85 0.61 -16.70
N PRO A 183 3.74 0.52 -18.04
CA PRO A 183 3.41 -0.74 -18.69
C PRO A 183 4.36 -1.90 -18.33
N TYR A 184 5.66 -1.60 -18.26
CA TYR A 184 6.69 -2.58 -17.96
C TYR A 184 6.73 -2.95 -16.48
N ILE A 185 6.47 -1.99 -15.59
CA ILE A 185 6.32 -2.25 -14.15
C ILE A 185 5.17 -3.25 -13.92
N LEU A 186 4.01 -3.03 -14.55
CA LEU A 186 2.87 -3.96 -14.44
C LEU A 186 3.21 -5.34 -15.01
N LYS A 187 3.87 -5.39 -16.16
CA LYS A 187 4.32 -6.65 -16.77
C LYS A 187 5.27 -7.41 -15.83
N LEU A 188 6.25 -6.74 -15.25
CA LEU A 188 7.19 -7.35 -14.31
C LEU A 188 6.50 -7.92 -13.07
N ALA A 189 5.55 -7.17 -12.51
CA ALA A 189 4.76 -7.66 -11.39
C ALA A 189 4.04 -8.96 -11.75
N ARG A 190 3.37 -9.01 -12.91
CA ARG A 190 2.68 -10.21 -13.41
C ARG A 190 3.62 -11.39 -13.60
N ASP A 191 4.73 -11.19 -14.30
CA ASP A 191 5.69 -12.25 -14.60
C ASP A 191 6.25 -12.87 -13.31
N LYS A 192 6.55 -12.03 -12.32
CA LYS A 192 7.02 -12.48 -11.00
C LYS A 192 5.94 -13.19 -10.20
N ILE A 193 4.73 -12.65 -10.12
CA ILE A 193 3.59 -13.25 -9.41
C ILE A 193 3.20 -14.60 -10.04
N ALA A 194 3.25 -14.72 -11.37
CA ALA A 194 2.94 -15.95 -12.10
C ALA A 194 3.84 -17.13 -11.74
N SER A 195 5.03 -16.89 -11.16
CA SER A 195 5.90 -17.96 -10.63
C SER A 195 5.23 -18.79 -9.51
N GLY A 196 4.21 -18.22 -8.85
CA GLY A 196 3.37 -18.91 -7.87
C GLY A 196 2.31 -19.83 -8.47
N GLY A 197 2.13 -19.79 -9.79
CA GLY A 197 1.13 -20.58 -10.53
C GLY A 197 -0.07 -19.78 -10.99
N GLN A 198 -0.89 -20.41 -11.84
CA GLN A 198 -2.02 -19.76 -12.51
C GLN A 198 -3.04 -19.17 -11.53
N THR A 199 -3.39 -19.90 -10.46
CA THR A 199 -4.33 -19.41 -9.43
C THR A 199 -3.82 -18.15 -8.75
N VAL A 200 -2.53 -18.07 -8.44
CA VAL A 200 -1.90 -16.90 -7.80
C VAL A 200 -1.97 -15.67 -8.71
N LEU A 201 -1.71 -15.85 -10.01
CA LEU A 201 -1.86 -14.78 -11.00
C LEU A 201 -3.33 -14.34 -11.13
N GLU A 202 -4.29 -15.27 -11.15
CA GLU A 202 -5.71 -14.94 -11.22
C GLU A 202 -6.22 -14.15 -10.00
N GLU A 203 -5.75 -14.49 -8.80
CA GLU A 203 -6.04 -13.68 -7.60
C GLU A 203 -5.52 -12.25 -7.75
N PHE A 204 -4.29 -12.08 -8.26
CA PHE A 204 -3.72 -10.78 -8.52
C PHE A 204 -4.54 -9.99 -9.56
N GLU A 205 -4.91 -10.59 -10.69
CA GLU A 205 -5.69 -9.90 -11.74
C GLU A 205 -7.07 -9.46 -11.23
N ARG A 206 -7.72 -10.27 -10.38
CA ARG A 206 -8.98 -9.87 -9.73
C ARG A 206 -8.77 -8.68 -8.80
N GLY A 207 -7.71 -8.71 -7.99
CA GLY A 207 -7.34 -7.60 -7.12
C GLY A 207 -7.02 -6.32 -7.89
N PHE A 208 -6.24 -6.43 -8.96
CA PHE A 208 -5.88 -5.31 -9.83
C PHE A 208 -7.10 -4.67 -10.49
N LYS A 209 -8.03 -5.48 -11.02
CA LYS A 209 -9.30 -4.99 -11.57
C LYS A 209 -10.12 -4.25 -10.51
N ASP A 210 -10.22 -4.80 -9.31
CA ASP A 210 -10.97 -4.19 -8.21
C ASP A 210 -10.33 -2.88 -7.72
N ALA A 211 -9.01 -2.82 -7.65
CA ALA A 211 -8.28 -1.62 -7.27
C ALA A 211 -8.50 -0.49 -8.28
N ARG A 212 -8.53 -0.80 -9.57
CA ARG A 212 -8.84 0.15 -10.63
C ARG A 212 -10.26 0.70 -10.55
N ILE A 213 -11.24 -0.14 -10.21
CA ILE A 213 -12.60 0.33 -9.94
C ILE A 213 -12.58 1.33 -8.78
N GLY A 214 -11.88 1.01 -7.68
CA GLY A 214 -11.71 1.92 -6.55
C GLY A 214 -11.08 3.25 -6.95
N GLN A 215 -10.02 3.23 -7.77
CA GLN A 215 -9.35 4.43 -8.28
C GLN A 215 -10.25 5.28 -9.19
N TYR A 216 -11.06 4.65 -10.04
CA TYR A 216 -12.03 5.36 -10.87
C TYR A 216 -13.09 6.07 -10.02
N ILE A 217 -13.59 5.40 -8.97
CA ILE A 217 -14.51 6.01 -8.01
C ILE A 217 -13.83 7.16 -7.25
N ASP A 218 -12.59 6.99 -6.80
CA ASP A 218 -11.79 8.05 -6.15
C ASP A 218 -11.76 9.33 -7.01
N PHE A 219 -11.37 9.19 -8.28
CA PHE A 219 -11.37 10.29 -9.25
C PHE A 219 -12.76 10.92 -9.42
N LYS A 220 -13.81 10.12 -9.55
CA LYS A 220 -15.18 10.62 -9.68
C LYS A 220 -15.59 11.44 -8.45
N LEU A 221 -15.27 10.98 -7.24
CA LEU A 221 -15.62 11.67 -6.00
C LEU A 221 -14.82 12.98 -5.82
N LYS A 222 -13.58 13.05 -6.30
CA LYS A 222 -12.82 14.32 -6.37
C LYS A 222 -13.57 15.40 -7.18
N THR A 223 -14.30 15.01 -8.23
CA THR A 223 -15.05 15.97 -9.08
C THR A 223 -16.40 16.41 -8.50
N ASN A 224 -16.99 15.64 -7.59
CA ASN A 224 -18.26 15.98 -6.93
C ASN A 224 -18.25 15.61 -5.44
N PRO A 225 -17.50 16.35 -4.61
CA PRO A 225 -17.21 15.94 -3.23
C PRO A 225 -18.35 16.18 -2.23
N LYS A 226 -19.47 16.78 -2.66
CA LYS A 226 -20.57 17.19 -1.75
C LYS A 226 -21.64 16.12 -1.54
N SER A 227 -21.71 15.15 -2.45
CA SER A 227 -22.77 14.11 -2.47
C SER A 227 -22.19 12.71 -2.31
N ILE A 228 -21.10 12.58 -1.54
CA ILE A 228 -20.44 11.31 -1.29
C ILE A 228 -21.37 10.42 -0.43
N THR A 229 -21.65 9.21 -0.91
CA THR A 229 -22.41 8.18 -0.17
C THR A 229 -21.50 7.20 0.56
N GLU A 230 -22.05 6.44 1.54
CA GLU A 230 -21.27 5.40 2.21
C GLU A 230 -20.81 4.33 1.22
N GLU A 231 -21.69 3.91 0.31
CA GLU A 231 -21.39 2.91 -0.72
C GLU A 231 -20.23 3.36 -1.61
N GLU A 232 -20.22 4.63 -2.02
CA GLU A 232 -19.12 5.19 -2.80
C GLU A 232 -17.80 5.22 -2.01
N MET A 233 -17.85 5.56 -0.72
CA MET A 233 -16.65 5.48 0.14
C MET A 233 -16.15 4.05 0.30
N ILE A 234 -17.04 3.07 0.48
CA ILE A 234 -16.69 1.65 0.54
C ILE A 234 -16.04 1.20 -0.78
N GLN A 235 -16.59 1.61 -1.93
CA GLN A 235 -16.00 1.29 -3.23
C GLN A 235 -14.65 1.99 -3.45
N CYS A 236 -14.50 3.24 -3.00
CA CYS A 236 -13.23 3.97 -3.04
C CYS A 236 -12.15 3.25 -2.22
N TYR A 237 -12.50 2.79 -1.01
CA TYR A 237 -11.61 2.02 -0.12
C TYR A 237 -11.25 0.63 -0.64
N LYS A 238 -12.00 0.12 -1.64
CA LYS A 238 -11.73 -1.16 -2.29
C LYS A 238 -10.31 -1.24 -2.85
N LYS A 239 -9.66 -0.11 -3.19
CA LYS A 239 -8.25 -0.10 -3.63
C LYS A 239 -7.29 -0.66 -2.59
N TYR A 240 -7.38 -0.21 -1.33
CA TYR A 240 -6.57 -0.73 -0.23
C TYR A 240 -6.87 -2.21 0.03
N ARG A 241 -8.17 -2.54 0.09
CA ARG A 241 -8.67 -3.89 0.33
C ARG A 241 -8.17 -4.89 -0.70
N ALA A 242 -8.35 -4.56 -1.99
CA ALA A 242 -8.07 -5.47 -3.09
C ALA A 242 -6.57 -5.71 -3.23
N VAL A 243 -5.75 -4.66 -3.18
CA VAL A 243 -4.30 -4.78 -3.31
C VAL A 243 -3.72 -5.58 -2.14
N MET A 244 -4.04 -5.22 -0.89
CA MET A 244 -3.45 -5.88 0.27
C MET A 244 -4.05 -7.25 0.57
N GLY A 245 -5.37 -7.41 0.38
CA GLY A 245 -6.04 -8.68 0.56
C GLY A 245 -5.52 -9.74 -0.42
N THR A 246 -5.46 -9.42 -1.72
CA THR A 246 -4.98 -10.38 -2.73
C THR A 246 -3.49 -10.69 -2.56
N ALA A 247 -2.66 -9.70 -2.21
CA ALA A 247 -1.27 -9.96 -1.88
C ALA A 247 -1.13 -10.87 -0.66
N GLY A 248 -1.90 -10.61 0.41
CA GLY A 248 -1.96 -11.49 1.59
C GLY A 248 -2.34 -12.92 1.22
N LYS A 249 -3.39 -13.10 0.42
CA LYS A 249 -3.81 -14.41 -0.10
C LYS A 249 -2.69 -15.10 -0.90
N ASN A 250 -2.01 -14.36 -1.75
CA ASN A 250 -0.94 -14.89 -2.60
C ASN A 250 0.33 -15.27 -1.83
N MET A 251 0.56 -14.71 -0.64
CA MET A 251 1.60 -15.21 0.26
C MET A 251 1.34 -16.65 0.73
N THR A 252 0.12 -17.17 0.53
CA THR A 252 -0.21 -18.58 0.78
C THR A 252 -0.21 -19.47 -0.46
N LEU A 253 0.20 -18.93 -1.61
CA LEU A 253 -0.07 -19.49 -2.94
C LEU A 253 -1.56 -19.69 -3.20
N ALA A 254 -2.39 -18.77 -2.68
CA ALA A 254 -3.85 -18.82 -2.75
C ALA A 254 -4.50 -20.09 -2.17
N ARG A 255 -3.82 -20.78 -1.24
CA ARG A 255 -4.29 -22.05 -0.67
C ARG A 255 -5.29 -21.84 0.45
N PHE A 256 -6.42 -22.54 0.38
CA PHE A 256 -7.45 -22.56 1.42
C PHE A 256 -7.02 -23.42 2.63
N PRO A 257 -7.42 -23.10 3.88
CA PRO A 257 -8.19 -21.90 4.29
C PRO A 257 -7.30 -20.66 4.52
N LEU A 258 -5.99 -20.85 4.64
CA LEU A 258 -5.09 -19.78 5.09
C LEU A 258 -5.10 -18.56 4.17
N GLY A 259 -5.26 -18.75 2.86
CA GLY A 259 -5.36 -17.67 1.88
C GLY A 259 -6.55 -16.74 2.11
N GLU A 260 -7.71 -17.28 2.49
CA GLU A 260 -8.90 -16.47 2.81
C GLU A 260 -8.72 -15.73 4.14
N ILE A 261 -8.05 -16.37 5.10
CA ILE A 261 -7.74 -15.76 6.40
C ILE A 261 -6.77 -14.59 6.21
N PHE A 262 -5.69 -14.79 5.44
CA PHE A 262 -4.73 -13.74 5.12
C PHE A 262 -5.37 -12.62 4.29
N TYR A 263 -6.24 -12.96 3.35
CA TYR A 263 -7.02 -11.97 2.62
C TYR A 263 -7.78 -11.07 3.59
N LEU A 264 -8.61 -11.64 4.48
CA LEU A 264 -9.43 -10.89 5.42
C LEU A 264 -8.59 -9.97 6.32
N GLY A 265 -7.55 -10.52 6.94
CA GLY A 265 -6.69 -9.78 7.86
C GLY A 265 -5.99 -8.61 7.19
N MET A 266 -5.35 -8.86 6.03
CA MET A 266 -4.59 -7.84 5.30
C MET A 266 -5.50 -6.78 4.67
N ALA A 267 -6.62 -7.21 4.08
CA ALA A 267 -7.61 -6.32 3.50
C ALA A 267 -8.13 -5.31 4.52
N LYS A 268 -8.53 -5.78 5.70
CA LYS A 268 -9.14 -4.97 6.74
C LYS A 268 -8.13 -4.11 7.50
N ALA A 269 -6.93 -4.64 7.75
CA ALA A 269 -5.84 -3.82 8.30
C ALA A 269 -5.48 -2.67 7.36
N ALA A 270 -5.44 -2.90 6.04
CA ALA A 270 -5.15 -1.86 5.05
C ALA A 270 -6.25 -0.78 4.99
N GLU A 271 -7.52 -1.16 5.07
CA GLU A 271 -8.63 -0.19 5.20
C GLU A 271 -8.49 0.65 6.47
N SER A 272 -8.06 0.03 7.59
CA SER A 272 -7.81 0.76 8.84
C SER A 272 -6.64 1.74 8.74
N VAL A 273 -5.55 1.36 8.06
CA VAL A 273 -4.40 2.26 7.77
C VAL A 273 -4.83 3.43 6.88
N GLY A 274 -5.70 3.18 5.89
CA GLY A 274 -6.26 4.21 5.02
C GLY A 274 -6.89 5.37 5.80
N CYS A 275 -7.60 5.07 6.89
CA CYS A 275 -8.15 6.10 7.77
C CYS A 275 -7.06 6.98 8.39
N GLY A 276 -5.96 6.41 8.88
CA GLY A 276 -4.84 7.17 9.44
C GLY A 276 -4.12 8.02 8.38
N ASN A 277 -3.92 7.45 7.18
CA ASN A 277 -3.32 8.16 6.05
C ASN A 277 -4.13 9.41 5.68
N GLU A 278 -5.46 9.33 5.68
CA GLU A 278 -6.31 10.50 5.39
C GLU A 278 -6.17 11.61 6.44
N ILE A 279 -5.92 11.25 7.70
CA ILE A 279 -5.64 12.22 8.78
C ILE A 279 -4.27 12.87 8.56
N GLU A 280 -3.25 12.06 8.30
CA GLU A 280 -1.89 12.52 7.98
C GLU A 280 -1.91 13.49 6.78
N ASP A 281 -2.55 13.10 5.69
CA ASP A 281 -2.69 13.93 4.48
C ASP A 281 -3.44 15.23 4.77
N SER A 282 -4.49 15.16 5.60
CA SER A 282 -5.27 16.36 5.94
C SER A 282 -4.45 17.37 6.74
N ILE A 283 -3.62 16.88 7.68
CA ILE A 283 -2.70 17.74 8.44
C ILE A 283 -1.67 18.38 7.50
N LYS A 284 -0.99 17.58 6.67
CA LYS A 284 0.07 18.06 5.77
C LYS A 284 -0.42 19.10 4.80
N ASN A 285 -1.57 18.84 4.18
CA ASN A 285 -2.11 19.69 3.13
C ASN A 285 -2.98 20.83 3.68
N LYS A 286 -3.27 20.82 4.98
CA LYS A 286 -4.10 21.82 5.66
C LYS A 286 -5.53 21.93 5.11
N PHE A 287 -6.10 20.83 4.64
CA PHE A 287 -7.50 20.71 4.24
C PHE A 287 -7.98 19.26 4.43
N VAL A 288 -9.28 19.03 4.53
CA VAL A 288 -9.83 17.66 4.66
C VAL A 288 -9.64 16.90 3.34
N LYS A 289 -8.90 15.79 3.35
CA LYS A 289 -8.64 14.96 2.14
C LYS A 289 -9.93 14.65 1.37
N ILE A 290 -9.84 14.61 0.04
CA ILE A 290 -10.98 14.36 -0.85
C ILE A 290 -10.61 13.25 -1.87
N PRO A 291 -11.45 12.21 -2.02
CA PRO A 291 -12.49 11.78 -1.07
C PRO A 291 -11.85 11.24 0.22
N SER A 292 -12.61 11.20 1.32
CA SER A 292 -12.13 10.63 2.58
C SER A 292 -13.27 10.32 3.56
N TRP A 293 -13.05 9.41 4.51
CA TRP A 293 -14.01 9.19 5.61
C TRP A 293 -14.19 10.46 6.47
N PRO A 294 -13.13 11.23 6.78
CA PRO A 294 -13.28 12.52 7.46
C PRO A 294 -14.24 13.45 6.73
N LEU A 295 -14.12 13.58 5.40
CA LEU A 295 -15.04 14.42 4.62
C LEU A 295 -16.46 13.91 4.69
N TYR A 296 -16.68 12.62 4.40
CA TYR A 296 -18.00 12.00 4.42
C TYR A 296 -18.74 12.24 5.75
N TYR A 297 -18.09 11.93 6.87
CA TYR A 297 -18.71 12.13 8.19
C TYR A 297 -18.83 13.61 8.56
N SER A 298 -17.94 14.48 8.08
CA SER A 298 -18.09 15.93 8.29
C SER A 298 -19.35 16.47 7.64
N LEU A 299 -19.64 16.05 6.41
CA LEU A 299 -20.84 16.46 5.67
C LEU A 299 -22.11 15.95 6.35
N LEU A 300 -22.11 14.73 6.87
CA LEU A 300 -23.26 14.16 7.59
C LEU A 300 -23.53 14.82 8.95
N THR A 301 -22.49 15.25 9.65
CA THR A 301 -22.59 15.74 11.02
C THR A 301 -22.57 17.26 11.14
N ASP A 302 -22.37 17.96 10.01
CA ASP A 302 -22.10 19.40 9.94
C ASP A 302 -20.99 19.82 10.91
N SER A 303 -19.95 18.99 11.02
CA SER A 303 -18.84 19.19 11.95
C SER A 303 -17.58 18.47 11.50
N VAL A 304 -16.57 19.25 11.13
CA VAL A 304 -15.24 18.72 10.77
C VAL A 304 -14.68 17.85 11.90
N GLN A 305 -14.70 18.36 13.13
CA GLN A 305 -14.15 17.65 14.27
C GLN A 305 -14.83 16.28 14.46
N LYS A 306 -16.17 16.23 14.45
CA LYS A 306 -16.91 14.95 14.53
C LYS A 306 -16.59 14.04 13.35
N GLY A 307 -16.36 14.59 12.16
CA GLY A 307 -15.95 13.81 10.99
C GLY A 307 -14.69 12.99 11.22
N PHE A 308 -13.66 13.61 11.80
CA PHE A 308 -12.42 12.92 12.18
C PHE A 308 -12.62 11.93 13.34
N GLU A 309 -13.45 12.27 14.33
CA GLU A 309 -13.80 11.35 15.44
C GLU A 309 -14.51 10.08 14.96
N PHE A 310 -15.47 10.20 14.02
CA PHE A 310 -16.14 9.05 13.42
C PHE A 310 -15.21 8.24 12.52
N THR A 311 -14.25 8.88 11.86
CA THR A 311 -13.21 8.18 11.09
C THR A 311 -12.37 7.27 11.98
N MET A 312 -12.02 7.71 13.20
CA MET A 312 -11.32 6.85 14.16
C MET A 312 -12.16 5.64 14.58
N LYS A 313 -13.48 5.81 14.75
CA LYS A 313 -14.38 4.67 15.00
C LYS A 313 -14.46 3.71 13.81
N LYS A 314 -14.49 4.24 12.58
CA LYS A 314 -14.46 3.42 11.35
C LYS A 314 -13.15 2.62 11.24
N SER A 315 -12.03 3.25 11.56
CA SER A 315 -10.71 2.60 11.64
C SER A 315 -10.69 1.45 12.65
N GLU A 316 -11.27 1.63 13.84
CA GLU A 316 -11.40 0.59 14.86
C GLU A 316 -12.29 -0.56 14.39
N LEU A 317 -13.41 -0.28 13.72
CA LEU A 317 -14.27 -1.31 13.13
C LEU A 317 -13.51 -2.18 12.12
N TYR A 318 -12.77 -1.56 11.20
CA TYR A 318 -11.94 -2.30 10.25
C TYR A 318 -10.91 -3.18 10.96
N LEU A 319 -10.23 -2.66 11.98
CA LEU A 319 -9.21 -3.45 12.66
C LEU A 319 -9.82 -4.59 13.50
N ASN A 320 -11.00 -4.38 14.08
CA ASN A 320 -11.74 -5.44 14.76
C ASN A 320 -12.13 -6.57 13.78
N GLU A 321 -12.55 -6.23 12.55
CA GLU A 321 -12.75 -7.23 11.50
C GLU A 321 -11.45 -7.94 11.12
N ALA A 322 -10.32 -7.22 11.04
CA ALA A 322 -9.01 -7.83 10.80
C ALA A 322 -8.63 -8.83 11.90
N ARG A 323 -8.98 -8.53 13.17
CA ARG A 323 -8.74 -9.42 14.33
C ARG A 323 -9.55 -10.71 14.26
N LEU A 324 -10.71 -10.73 13.61
CA LEU A 324 -11.44 -11.97 13.36
C LEU A 324 -10.60 -12.98 12.56
N ALA A 325 -9.73 -12.51 11.65
CA ALA A 325 -8.81 -13.39 10.92
C ALA A 325 -7.86 -14.15 11.87
N LEU A 326 -7.46 -13.55 12.99
CA LEU A 326 -6.60 -14.21 13.98
C LEU A 326 -7.31 -15.38 14.68
N GLU A 327 -8.62 -15.25 14.91
CA GLU A 327 -9.43 -16.30 15.52
C GLU A 327 -9.67 -17.47 14.56
N LEU A 328 -9.59 -17.22 13.25
CA LEU A 328 -9.69 -18.24 12.22
C LEU A 328 -8.37 -18.98 11.97
N LEU A 329 -7.24 -18.48 12.49
CA LEU A 329 -5.95 -19.14 12.32
C LEU A 329 -5.94 -20.52 13.01
N PRO A 330 -5.17 -21.49 12.49
CA PRO A 330 -4.91 -22.75 13.17
C PRO A 330 -4.41 -22.52 14.61
N GLN A 331 -4.82 -23.36 15.56
CA GLN A 331 -4.57 -23.16 17.00
C GLN A 331 -3.09 -22.93 17.35
N ASN A 332 -2.16 -23.55 16.62
CA ASN A 332 -0.71 -23.45 16.85
C ASN A 332 0.01 -22.68 15.73
N PHE A 333 -0.69 -21.74 15.06
CA PHE A 333 -0.09 -20.96 13.99
C PHE A 333 1.11 -20.15 14.49
N SER A 334 2.28 -20.35 13.88
CA SER A 334 3.57 -19.89 14.42
C SER A 334 3.71 -18.37 14.50
N HIS A 335 2.96 -17.64 13.67
CA HIS A 335 3.05 -16.18 13.52
C HIS A 335 1.83 -15.43 14.08
N ARG A 336 0.97 -16.07 14.89
CA ARG A 336 -0.18 -15.38 15.52
C ARG A 336 0.27 -14.14 16.30
N ASP A 337 1.28 -14.28 17.17
CA ASP A 337 1.81 -13.17 17.98
C ASP A 337 2.40 -12.04 17.12
N PHE A 338 3.01 -12.38 15.98
CA PHE A 338 3.53 -11.39 15.02
C PHE A 338 2.38 -10.56 14.41
N LEU A 339 1.29 -11.20 14.00
CA LEU A 339 0.13 -10.51 13.42
C LEU A 339 -0.61 -9.66 14.46
N GLU A 340 -0.72 -10.16 15.70
CA GLU A 340 -1.25 -9.38 16.83
C GLU A 340 -0.43 -8.11 17.08
N PHE A 341 0.91 -8.25 17.07
CA PHE A 341 1.82 -7.12 17.18
C PHE A 341 1.68 -6.14 16.00
N LEU A 342 1.56 -6.65 14.78
CA LEU A 342 1.36 -5.82 13.59
C LEU A 342 0.09 -4.96 13.70
N PHE A 343 -1.04 -5.54 14.14
CA PHE A 343 -2.26 -4.78 14.33
C PHE A 343 -2.11 -3.71 15.44
N LEU A 344 -1.31 -3.96 16.46
CA LEU A 344 -0.99 -2.93 17.46
C LEU A 344 -0.24 -1.74 16.85
N THR A 345 0.63 -1.97 15.86
CA THR A 345 1.32 -0.88 15.14
C THR A 345 0.35 -0.05 14.28
N VAL A 346 -0.68 -0.68 13.70
CA VAL A 346 -1.75 0.02 12.96
C VAL A 346 -2.58 0.90 13.90
N GLU A 347 -2.98 0.38 15.07
CA GLU A 347 -3.69 1.19 16.08
C GLU A 347 -2.86 2.38 16.52
N HIS A 348 -1.56 2.16 16.75
CA HIS A 348 -0.65 3.22 17.12
C HIS A 348 -0.58 4.31 16.05
N TYR A 349 -0.38 3.93 14.78
CA TYR A 349 -0.29 4.86 13.65
C TYR A 349 -1.55 5.75 13.56
N ASN A 350 -2.74 5.14 13.60
CA ASN A 350 -4.00 5.88 13.53
C ASN A 350 -4.20 6.81 14.74
N ALA A 351 -3.96 6.32 15.95
CA ALA A 351 -4.08 7.11 17.17
C ALA A 351 -3.05 8.24 17.24
N PHE A 352 -1.84 8.02 16.73
CA PHE A 352 -0.79 9.02 16.68
C PHE A 352 -1.21 10.20 15.82
N TRP A 353 -1.64 9.97 14.58
CA TRP A 353 -2.04 11.05 13.68
C TRP A 353 -3.26 11.81 14.17
N PHE A 354 -4.25 11.11 14.74
CA PHE A 354 -5.39 11.77 15.36
C PHE A 354 -4.94 12.67 16.53
N ASN A 355 -4.04 12.19 17.39
CA ASN A 355 -3.48 13.00 18.47
C ASN A 355 -2.67 14.21 17.97
N GLN A 356 -1.97 14.09 16.83
CA GLN A 356 -1.30 15.23 16.21
C GLN A 356 -2.30 16.26 15.70
N LEU A 357 -3.36 15.83 15.03
CA LEU A 357 -4.43 16.72 14.55
C LEU A 357 -5.04 17.54 15.69
N GLN A 358 -5.30 16.92 16.84
CA GLN A 358 -5.82 17.60 18.04
C GLN A 358 -4.87 18.69 18.56
N LYS A 359 -3.55 18.53 18.38
CA LYS A 359 -2.53 19.50 18.81
C LYS A 359 -2.37 20.66 17.83
N GLU A 360 -2.46 20.39 16.53
CA GLU A 360 -2.29 21.39 15.46
C GLU A 360 -3.46 22.40 15.40
N LYS A 361 -4.63 22.07 16.00
CA LYS A 361 -5.81 22.96 16.08
C LYS A 361 -6.31 23.48 14.72
N LEU A 362 -6.25 22.64 13.69
CA LEU A 362 -6.60 22.98 12.29
C LEU A 362 -8.11 23.05 11.99
N TRP A 363 -8.98 22.91 12.99
CA TRP A 363 -10.44 22.78 12.80
C TRP A 363 -11.07 23.93 12.02
N ASN A 364 -10.70 25.17 12.35
CA ASN A 364 -11.22 26.35 11.65
C ASN A 364 -10.71 26.41 10.21
N GLU A 365 -9.44 26.08 9.99
CA GLU A 365 -8.86 26.05 8.65
C GLU A 365 -9.57 25.02 7.77
N PHE A 366 -9.75 23.80 8.27
CA PHE A 366 -10.48 22.74 7.58
C PHE A 366 -11.94 23.13 7.30
N THR A 367 -12.63 23.72 8.28
CA THR A 367 -14.04 24.15 8.13
C THR A 367 -14.20 25.22 7.05
N SER A 368 -13.21 26.11 6.89
CA SER A 368 -13.25 27.14 5.85
C SER A 368 -13.01 26.59 4.43
N LYS A 369 -12.38 25.42 4.31
CA LYS A 369 -12.03 24.77 3.03
C LYS A 369 -12.90 23.56 2.69
N ILE A 370 -13.86 23.19 3.54
CA ILE A 370 -14.76 22.07 3.25
C ILE A 370 -15.59 22.40 2.00
N PRO A 371 -15.76 21.46 1.05
CA PRO A 371 -16.64 21.67 -0.08
C PRO A 371 -18.08 21.98 0.41
N ARG A 372 -18.57 23.18 0.09
CA ARG A 372 -19.95 23.64 0.39
C ARG A 372 -20.78 23.64 -0.86
#